data_AF-A0A829YN63-F1
#
_entry.id   AF-A0A829YN63-F1
#
_cell.length_a   1.000
_cell.length_b   1.000
_cell.length_c   1.000
_cell.angle_alpha   90.00
_cell.angle_beta   90.00
_cell.angle_gamma   90.00
#
_symmetry.space_group_name_H-M   'P 1'
#
loop_
_entity.id
_entity.type
_entity.pdbx_description
1 polymer ?
#
loop_
_entity_poly.entity_id
_entity_poly.type
_entity_poly.pdbx_seq_one_letter_code
_entity_poly.pdbx_strand_id
1 'polypeptide(L)'
;MAGADVTNRVSILQLSALAALGLAAAQANALCSFGGSGEPSLQGSFDSMLGANTLSATTSCLDDGDDAAWTTVGSIGQIDIVLELAGNASTNVFGVYDLNNPNARLSIFDGADAAGDQAVLRLRQTVNGWRVSVQEVGSGGWTHQLISTSAFGFYLSVQDQGTFYSQSARNADGVDHLYAYQGTGTPFLSGTLEGEFFSREDYILAWEDLLSGGDRDYQDFVAVVQDITPVPLPTPVLLLISGLVGLAGVSRRTA
;
A
#
# COMPACT_ATOMS: atom_id res chain seq x y z
N MET A 1 -11.88 78.33 37.00
CA MET A 1 -10.53 77.72 37.09
C MET A 1 -10.64 76.36 36.42
N ALA A 2 -10.38 76.21 35.11
CA ALA A 2 -9.12 76.35 34.36
C ALA A 2 -8.09 75.25 34.69
N GLY A 3 -7.80 74.42 33.67
CA GLY A 3 -6.69 73.46 33.57
C GLY A 3 -7.04 72.03 33.99
N ALA A 4 -6.68 70.95 33.29
CA ALA A 4 -5.93 70.68 32.05
C ALA A 4 -6.15 69.16 31.79
N ASP A 5 -6.44 68.71 30.55
CA ASP A 5 -5.49 67.95 29.69
C ASP A 5 -5.39 66.45 30.10
N VAL A 6 -5.49 65.39 29.29
CA VAL A 6 -5.01 65.08 27.94
C VAL A 6 -5.81 63.85 27.42
N THR A 7 -6.25 63.97 26.16
CA THR A 7 -6.46 63.00 25.05
C THR A 7 -6.19 61.48 25.13
N ASN A 8 -6.64 60.80 24.05
CA ASN A 8 -6.12 59.59 23.36
C ASN A 8 -6.92 58.27 23.61
N ARG A 9 -7.33 57.41 22.65
CA ARG A 9 -7.00 57.14 21.23
C ARG A 9 -8.10 56.32 20.51
N VAL A 10 -8.27 56.63 19.22
CA VAL A 10 -8.28 55.74 18.03
C VAL A 10 -9.26 54.54 17.95
N SER A 11 -10.15 54.64 16.95
CA SER A 11 -10.91 53.56 16.31
C SER A 11 -10.02 52.59 15.54
N ILE A 12 -10.23 51.28 15.65
CA ILE A 12 -9.89 50.31 14.57
C ILE A 12 -10.94 49.19 14.56
N LEU A 13 -11.77 49.16 13.50
CA LEU A 13 -12.49 47.96 13.08
C LEU A 13 -11.46 46.90 12.67
N GLN A 14 -11.47 45.73 13.29
CA GLN A 14 -10.79 44.56 12.76
C GLN A 14 -11.78 43.71 11.97
N LEU A 15 -11.69 43.80 10.64
CA LEU A 15 -12.22 42.80 9.72
C LEU A 15 -11.34 41.55 9.82
N SER A 16 -11.83 40.49 10.45
CA SER A 16 -11.23 39.16 10.36
C SER A 16 -11.82 38.43 9.15
N ALA A 17 -11.12 38.51 8.01
CA ALA A 17 -11.38 37.63 6.87
C ALA A 17 -10.75 36.25 7.17
N LEU A 18 -11.58 35.30 7.61
CA LEU A 18 -11.19 33.90 7.72
C LEU A 18 -11.27 33.28 6.31
N ALA A 19 -10.13 33.16 5.62
CA ALA A 19 -10.05 32.38 4.39
C ALA A 19 -9.89 30.90 4.77
N ALA A 20 -11.01 30.17 4.82
CA ALA A 20 -10.98 28.72 4.89
C ALA A 20 -10.66 28.16 3.48
N LEU A 21 -9.40 27.81 3.22
CA LEU A 21 -9.06 26.95 2.09
C LEU A 21 -9.41 25.51 2.46
N GLY A 22 -10.57 25.04 2.02
CA GLY A 22 -10.85 23.62 1.95
C GLY A 22 -10.13 23.03 0.74
N LEU A 23 -9.02 22.31 0.98
CA LEU A 23 -8.43 21.44 -0.04
C LEU A 23 -9.22 20.13 -0.04
N ALA A 24 -10.10 19.97 -1.03
CA ALA A 24 -10.56 18.65 -1.42
C ALA A 24 -9.37 17.96 -2.10
N ALA A 25 -8.72 17.01 -1.41
CA ALA A 25 -7.80 16.09 -2.07
C ALA A 25 -8.67 15.16 -2.93
N ALA A 26 -8.71 15.41 -4.24
CA ALA A 26 -9.12 14.37 -5.17
C ALA A 26 -8.02 13.30 -5.13
N GLN A 27 -8.35 12.10 -4.65
CA GLN A 27 -7.50 10.93 -4.85
C GLN A 27 -7.50 10.65 -6.36
N ALA A 28 -6.44 11.06 -7.04
CA ALA A 28 -6.18 10.64 -8.41
C ALA A 28 -5.34 9.37 -8.28
N ASN A 29 -5.89 8.21 -8.66
CA ASN A 29 -5.11 6.98 -8.69
C ASN A 29 -3.88 7.15 -9.58
N ALA A 30 -2.77 6.54 -9.19
CA ALA A 30 -1.56 6.47 -9.99
C ALA A 30 -1.82 5.80 -11.35
N LEU A 31 -1.00 6.18 -12.33
CA LEU A 31 -0.90 5.46 -13.59
C LEU A 31 0.18 4.40 -13.44
N CYS A 32 -0.24 3.14 -13.30
CA CYS A 32 0.70 2.03 -13.25
C CYS A 32 1.36 1.80 -14.61
N SER A 33 2.67 1.59 -14.57
CA SER A 33 3.48 1.40 -15.77
C SER A 33 3.67 -0.09 -16.03
N PHE A 34 3.18 -0.54 -17.19
CA PHE A 34 3.32 -1.92 -17.64
C PHE A 34 4.25 -2.02 -18.84
N GLY A 35 4.94 -3.14 -18.93
CA GLY A 35 5.65 -3.56 -20.12
C GLY A 35 4.83 -4.60 -20.89
N GLY A 36 5.50 -5.39 -21.71
CA GLY A 36 4.85 -6.45 -22.48
C GLY A 36 5.63 -7.73 -22.31
N SER A 37 4.92 -8.79 -21.94
CA SER A 37 5.43 -10.15 -21.89
C SER A 37 4.83 -11.01 -23.01
N GLY A 38 5.35 -12.22 -23.18
CA GLY A 38 4.76 -13.24 -24.06
C GLY A 38 3.59 -13.99 -23.41
N GLU A 39 3.18 -13.59 -22.22
CA GLU A 39 2.21 -14.24 -21.35
C GLU A 39 0.84 -13.55 -21.43
N PRO A 40 -0.22 -14.04 -20.75
CA PRO A 40 -1.42 -13.24 -20.50
C PRO A 40 -1.03 -11.88 -19.88
N SER A 41 -1.93 -10.89 -19.91
CA SER A 41 -1.67 -9.63 -19.20
C SER A 41 -2.36 -9.67 -17.85
N LEU A 42 -1.88 -8.90 -16.87
CA LEU A 42 -2.58 -8.67 -15.60
C LEU A 42 -4.05 -8.22 -15.82
N GLN A 43 -4.30 -7.40 -16.85
CA GLN A 43 -5.67 -7.03 -17.23
C GLN A 43 -6.51 -8.25 -17.65
N GLY A 44 -5.94 -9.17 -18.42
CA GLY A 44 -6.61 -10.42 -18.80
C GLY A 44 -6.93 -11.29 -17.59
N SER A 45 -6.01 -11.35 -16.61
CA SER A 45 -6.23 -12.03 -15.33
C SER A 45 -7.38 -11.39 -14.54
N PHE A 46 -7.41 -10.04 -14.45
CA PHE A 46 -8.53 -9.32 -13.81
C PHE A 46 -9.85 -9.56 -14.51
N ASP A 47 -9.88 -9.49 -15.84
CA ASP A 47 -11.09 -9.72 -16.62
C ASP A 47 -11.63 -11.14 -16.44
N SER A 48 -10.74 -12.14 -16.29
CA SER A 48 -11.12 -13.53 -15.99
C SER A 48 -11.64 -13.70 -14.55
N MET A 49 -10.98 -13.09 -13.57
CA MET A 49 -11.32 -13.25 -12.16
C MET A 49 -12.56 -12.44 -11.74
N LEU A 50 -12.75 -11.24 -12.28
CA LEU A 50 -13.76 -10.28 -11.82
C LEU A 50 -14.78 -9.88 -12.90
N GLY A 51 -14.57 -10.34 -14.13
CA GLY A 51 -15.34 -9.91 -15.30
C GLY A 51 -14.74 -8.68 -15.98
N ALA A 52 -14.93 -8.61 -17.29
CA ALA A 52 -14.37 -7.54 -18.12
C ALA A 52 -14.83 -6.15 -17.67
N ASN A 53 -13.88 -5.21 -17.60
CA ASN A 53 -14.08 -3.81 -17.18
C ASN A 53 -14.48 -3.60 -15.70
N THR A 54 -14.37 -4.63 -14.86
CA THR A 54 -14.61 -4.48 -13.41
C THR A 54 -13.47 -3.74 -12.71
N LEU A 55 -12.23 -4.03 -13.11
CA LEU A 55 -11.01 -3.47 -12.53
C LEU A 55 -10.00 -3.21 -13.66
N SER A 56 -9.33 -2.05 -13.63
CA SER A 56 -8.31 -1.72 -14.63
C SER A 56 -6.90 -1.84 -14.06
N ALA A 57 -6.08 -2.69 -14.64
CA ALA A 57 -4.69 -2.86 -14.23
C ALA A 57 -3.89 -1.54 -14.30
N THR A 58 -4.17 -0.68 -15.27
CA THR A 58 -3.39 0.55 -15.52
C THR A 58 -3.87 1.78 -14.74
N THR A 59 -5.14 1.82 -14.32
CA THR A 59 -5.74 3.03 -13.71
C THR A 59 -6.38 2.81 -12.35
N SER A 60 -6.47 1.56 -11.87
CA SER A 60 -7.09 1.23 -10.58
C SER A 60 -6.09 0.85 -9.51
N CYS A 61 -4.79 0.90 -9.80
CA CYS A 61 -3.77 0.69 -8.79
C CYS A 61 -3.70 1.86 -7.80
N LEU A 62 -3.24 1.57 -6.59
CA LEU A 62 -2.97 2.58 -5.58
C LEU A 62 -1.73 3.40 -5.94
N ASP A 63 -1.61 4.57 -5.33
CA ASP A 63 -0.36 5.34 -5.37
C ASP A 63 0.73 4.58 -4.58
N ASP A 64 2.00 4.68 -5.01
CA ASP A 64 3.18 4.09 -4.33
C ASP A 64 3.26 4.40 -2.81
N GLY A 65 2.70 5.53 -2.38
CA GLY A 65 2.64 5.89 -0.96
C GLY A 65 1.55 5.16 -0.16
N ASP A 66 0.52 4.68 -0.85
CA ASP A 66 -0.69 4.06 -0.32
C ASP A 66 -0.63 2.52 -0.34
N ASP A 67 0.26 1.90 -1.12
CA ASP A 67 0.53 0.45 -1.07
C ASP A 67 1.85 0.07 -0.39
N ALA A 68 2.54 1.06 0.18
CA ALA A 68 3.79 0.86 0.90
C ALA A 68 3.66 0.27 2.31
N ALA A 69 2.53 0.48 2.99
CA ALA A 69 2.35 0.08 4.39
C ALA A 69 0.90 -0.34 4.67
N TRP A 70 0.74 -1.35 5.52
CA TRP A 70 -0.53 -2.07 5.70
C TRP A 70 -0.78 -2.40 7.17
N THR A 71 -2.04 -2.54 7.54
CA THR A 71 -2.50 -3.07 8.84
C THR A 71 -3.73 -3.93 8.64
N THR A 72 -4.01 -4.86 9.57
CA THR A 72 -5.28 -5.60 9.55
C THR A 72 -6.44 -4.71 9.96
N VAL A 73 -7.61 -4.94 9.38
CA VAL A 73 -8.91 -4.49 9.89
C VAL A 73 -9.21 -5.33 11.13
N GLY A 74 -9.20 -4.70 12.31
CA GLY A 74 -9.22 -5.45 13.56
C GLY A 74 -7.88 -6.15 13.84
N SER A 75 -7.91 -7.42 14.22
CA SER A 75 -6.71 -8.18 14.65
C SER A 75 -6.38 -9.40 13.79
N ILE A 76 -7.17 -9.66 12.75
CA ILE A 76 -7.04 -10.83 11.86
C ILE A 76 -7.24 -10.32 10.43
N GLY A 77 -6.42 -10.82 9.51
CA GLY A 77 -6.63 -10.75 8.07
C GLY A 77 -6.47 -12.15 7.48
N GLN A 78 -7.01 -12.34 6.28
CA GLN A 78 -6.83 -13.56 5.49
C GLN A 78 -6.07 -13.22 4.22
N ILE A 79 -5.28 -14.17 3.74
CA ILE A 79 -4.46 -14.01 2.54
C ILE A 79 -4.60 -15.28 1.72
N ASP A 80 -4.86 -15.12 0.43
CA ASP A 80 -5.09 -16.18 -0.54
C ASP A 80 -4.16 -15.98 -1.74
N ILE A 81 -3.42 -17.01 -2.15
CA ILE A 81 -2.76 -17.00 -3.45
C ILE A 81 -3.84 -17.27 -4.50
N VAL A 82 -4.04 -16.34 -5.44
CA VAL A 82 -5.06 -16.48 -6.49
C VAL A 82 -4.46 -16.75 -7.85
N LEU A 83 -3.22 -16.32 -8.07
CA LEU A 83 -2.51 -16.52 -9.32
C LEU A 83 -1.00 -16.51 -9.06
N GLU A 84 -0.33 -17.50 -9.61
CA GLU A 84 1.12 -17.60 -9.60
C GLU A 84 1.52 -18.16 -10.96
N LEU A 85 2.06 -17.30 -11.84
CA LEU A 85 2.33 -17.65 -13.23
C LEU A 85 3.83 -17.81 -13.55
N ALA A 86 4.72 -17.23 -12.74
CA ALA A 86 6.13 -17.13 -13.10
C ALA A 86 6.90 -18.47 -13.09
N GLY A 87 7.95 -18.52 -13.91
CA GLY A 87 8.94 -19.61 -13.92
C GLY A 87 9.74 -19.76 -12.62
N ASN A 88 9.59 -18.83 -11.67
CA ASN A 88 10.20 -18.83 -10.34
C ASN A 88 9.22 -19.13 -9.20
N ALA A 89 7.95 -19.47 -9.50
CA ALA A 89 6.92 -19.83 -8.51
C ALA A 89 7.48 -20.69 -7.37
N SER A 90 8.22 -21.75 -7.72
CA SER A 90 8.81 -22.68 -6.74
C SER A 90 9.92 -22.12 -5.83
N THR A 91 10.27 -20.85 -5.95
CA THR A 91 11.38 -20.18 -5.24
C THR A 91 11.00 -18.85 -4.64
N ASN A 92 9.77 -18.37 -4.88
CA ASN A 92 9.29 -17.12 -4.35
C ASN A 92 8.93 -17.29 -2.86
N VAL A 93 9.27 -16.30 -2.05
CA VAL A 93 8.93 -16.24 -0.64
C VAL A 93 8.20 -14.93 -0.40
N PHE A 94 6.88 -15.01 -0.23
CA PHE A 94 6.03 -13.88 0.05
C PHE A 94 5.79 -13.75 1.55
N GLY A 95 5.85 -12.53 2.08
CA GLY A 95 5.66 -12.33 3.50
C GLY A 95 5.51 -10.88 3.94
N VAL A 96 5.59 -10.68 5.25
CA VAL A 96 5.52 -9.35 5.88
C VAL A 96 6.85 -8.97 6.52
N TYR A 97 7.12 -7.67 6.61
CA TYR A 97 8.29 -7.11 7.26
C TYR A 97 7.97 -5.91 8.16
N ASP A 98 8.84 -5.66 9.13
CA ASP A 98 8.80 -4.46 9.97
C ASP A 98 9.27 -3.23 9.18
N LEU A 99 8.39 -2.23 9.05
CA LEU A 99 8.67 -0.96 8.34
C LEU A 99 9.91 -0.22 8.86
N ASN A 100 10.31 -0.41 10.12
CA ASN A 100 11.49 0.22 10.72
C ASN A 100 12.72 -0.70 10.74
N ASN A 101 12.55 -2.00 10.46
CA ASN A 101 13.63 -2.98 10.43
C ASN A 101 13.31 -4.08 9.39
N PRO A 102 13.61 -3.88 8.11
CA PRO A 102 13.24 -4.83 7.05
C PRO A 102 13.92 -6.21 7.14
N ASN A 103 14.85 -6.41 8.09
CA ASN A 103 15.39 -7.73 8.41
C ASN A 103 14.46 -8.54 9.33
N ALA A 104 13.55 -7.88 10.05
CA ALA A 104 12.49 -8.54 10.81
C ALA A 104 11.35 -8.90 9.86
N ARG A 105 11.41 -10.13 9.33
CA ARG A 105 10.45 -10.68 8.35
C ARG A 105 9.75 -11.92 8.87
N LEU A 106 8.55 -12.16 8.36
CA LEU A 106 7.80 -13.40 8.55
C LEU A 106 7.26 -13.85 7.20
N SER A 107 7.60 -15.07 6.81
CA SER A 107 7.04 -15.70 5.62
C SER A 107 5.56 -15.96 5.81
N ILE A 108 4.78 -15.68 4.76
CA ILE A 108 3.40 -16.12 4.65
C ILE A 108 3.35 -17.37 3.77
N PHE A 109 3.97 -17.28 2.60
CA PHE A 109 4.09 -18.38 1.64
C PHE A 109 5.55 -18.54 1.20
N ASP A 110 5.91 -19.74 0.79
CA ASP A 110 7.19 -20.09 0.19
C ASP A 110 7.01 -20.87 -1.11
N GLY A 111 8.11 -21.27 -1.75
CA GLY A 111 8.07 -21.90 -3.06
C GLY A 111 7.43 -23.30 -3.12
N ALA A 112 6.95 -23.85 -2.00
CA ALA A 112 6.10 -25.04 -2.02
C ALA A 112 4.61 -24.70 -2.19
N ASP A 113 4.21 -23.47 -1.85
CA ASP A 113 2.83 -22.99 -1.95
C ASP A 113 2.49 -22.65 -3.42
N ALA A 114 1.20 -22.68 -3.75
CA ALA A 114 0.67 -22.47 -5.09
C ALA A 114 -0.69 -21.77 -5.06
N ALA A 115 -1.20 -21.42 -6.25
CA ALA A 115 -2.54 -20.85 -6.40
C ALA A 115 -3.62 -21.72 -5.71
N GLY A 116 -4.34 -21.11 -4.77
CA GLY A 116 -5.33 -21.74 -3.91
C GLY A 116 -4.88 -21.98 -2.48
N ASP A 117 -3.60 -21.85 -2.17
CA ASP A 117 -3.13 -21.89 -0.79
C ASP A 117 -3.52 -20.62 -0.05
N GLN A 118 -3.85 -20.80 1.23
CA GLN A 118 -4.46 -19.79 2.07
C GLN A 118 -3.73 -19.69 3.40
N ALA A 119 -3.64 -18.49 3.95
CA ALA A 119 -3.06 -18.25 5.26
C ALA A 119 -3.86 -17.21 6.04
N VAL A 120 -3.91 -17.40 7.36
CA VAL A 120 -4.46 -16.42 8.29
C VAL A 120 -3.33 -15.60 8.88
N LEU A 121 -3.40 -14.29 8.72
CA LEU A 121 -2.53 -13.33 9.38
C LEU A 121 -3.21 -12.77 10.62
N ARG A 122 -2.46 -12.66 11.71
CA ARG A 122 -2.94 -12.11 12.96
C ARG A 122 -1.97 -11.07 13.49
N LEU A 123 -2.51 -9.89 13.76
CA LEU A 123 -1.77 -8.78 14.34
C LEU A 123 -2.23 -8.55 15.78
N ARG A 124 -1.29 -8.55 16.74
CA ARG A 124 -1.59 -8.31 18.15
C ARG A 124 -0.58 -7.40 18.82
N GLN A 125 -1.08 -6.47 19.62
CA GLN A 125 -0.24 -5.69 20.52
C GLN A 125 0.35 -6.60 21.60
N THR A 126 1.61 -6.37 21.93
CA THR A 126 2.35 -7.01 23.02
C THR A 126 2.93 -5.94 23.95
N VAL A 127 3.52 -6.36 25.07
CA VAL A 127 4.21 -5.44 25.98
C VAL A 127 5.43 -4.74 25.35
N ASN A 128 6.01 -5.32 24.29
CA ASN A 128 7.26 -4.88 23.67
C ASN A 128 7.07 -4.38 22.22
N GLY A 129 5.85 -4.04 21.81
CA GLY A 129 5.53 -3.67 20.43
C GLY A 129 4.39 -4.53 19.89
N TRP A 130 4.51 -4.99 18.66
CA TRP A 130 3.48 -5.78 17.99
C TRP A 130 4.01 -7.14 17.58
N ARG A 131 3.11 -8.12 17.47
CA ARG A 131 3.39 -9.45 16.95
C ARG A 131 2.50 -9.66 15.74
N VAL A 132 3.14 -9.97 14.61
CA VAL A 132 2.46 -10.58 13.47
C VAL A 132 2.62 -12.10 13.57
N SER A 133 1.55 -12.84 13.31
CA SER A 133 1.54 -14.30 13.33
C SER A 133 0.83 -14.81 12.09
N VAL A 134 1.35 -15.88 11.51
CA VAL A 134 0.80 -16.51 10.32
C VAL A 134 0.48 -17.97 10.64
N GLN A 135 -0.65 -18.44 10.11
CA GLN A 135 -0.98 -19.86 10.06
C GLN A 135 -1.53 -20.16 8.66
N GLU A 136 -0.82 -20.99 7.90
CA GLU A 136 -1.34 -21.58 6.67
C GLU A 136 -2.55 -22.47 6.99
N VAL A 137 -3.62 -22.38 6.19
CA VAL A 137 -4.85 -23.14 6.39
C VAL A 137 -4.57 -24.62 6.20
N GLY A 138 -5.00 -25.45 7.16
CA GLY A 138 -4.68 -26.87 7.17
C GLY A 138 -3.36 -27.22 7.88
N SER A 139 -2.50 -26.23 8.17
CA SER A 139 -1.35 -26.41 9.05
C SER A 139 -1.73 -26.37 10.53
N GLY A 140 -1.01 -27.12 11.36
CA GLY A 140 -1.26 -27.17 12.82
C GLY A 140 -0.56 -26.08 13.64
N GLY A 141 0.26 -25.22 13.02
CA GLY A 141 1.22 -24.36 13.72
C GLY A 141 1.10 -22.89 13.33
N TRP A 142 1.34 -22.00 14.30
CA TRP A 142 1.52 -20.57 14.07
C TRP A 142 3.00 -20.23 14.05
N THR A 143 3.45 -19.54 13.01
CA THR A 143 4.73 -18.82 13.00
C THR A 143 4.49 -17.38 13.41
N HIS A 144 5.52 -16.69 13.94
CA HIS A 144 5.36 -15.30 14.35
C HIS A 144 6.66 -14.52 14.30
N GLN A 145 6.51 -13.20 14.19
CA GLN A 145 7.61 -12.24 14.29
C GLN A 145 7.18 -11.01 15.09
N LEU A 146 8.12 -10.45 15.86
CA LEU A 146 7.90 -9.16 16.51
C LEU A 146 8.22 -8.02 15.54
N ILE A 147 7.32 -7.04 15.49
CA ILE A 147 7.44 -5.83 14.69
C ILE A 147 7.19 -4.60 15.56
N SER A 148 7.78 -3.47 15.16
CA SER A 148 7.83 -2.25 15.95
C SER A 148 6.51 -1.48 16.01
N THR A 149 5.63 -1.62 15.01
CA THR A 149 4.37 -0.87 14.91
C THR A 149 3.18 -1.79 14.55
N SER A 150 1.96 -1.26 14.60
CA SER A 150 0.78 -1.97 14.07
C SER A 150 0.77 -2.04 12.54
N ALA A 151 1.65 -1.29 11.88
CA ALA A 151 1.81 -1.35 10.44
C ALA A 151 2.99 -2.26 10.07
N PHE A 152 2.84 -2.95 8.96
CA PHE A 152 3.85 -3.79 8.33
C PHE A 152 3.89 -3.49 6.84
N GLY A 153 4.95 -3.89 6.15
CA GLY A 153 4.96 -3.93 4.69
C GLY A 153 4.96 -5.36 4.19
N PHE A 154 4.60 -5.56 2.92
CA PHE A 154 4.77 -6.83 2.23
C PHE A 154 6.11 -6.90 1.50
N TYR A 155 6.68 -8.09 1.40
CA TYR A 155 7.88 -8.36 0.60
C TYR A 155 7.69 -9.60 -0.27
N LEU A 156 8.43 -9.63 -1.38
CA LEU A 156 8.64 -10.81 -2.21
C LEU A 156 10.14 -11.06 -2.30
N SER A 157 10.60 -12.24 -1.86
CA SER A 157 11.99 -12.66 -2.03
C SER A 157 12.06 -13.72 -3.12
N VAL A 158 12.91 -13.49 -4.10
CA VAL A 158 13.04 -14.33 -5.29
C VAL A 158 14.48 -14.83 -5.36
N GLN A 159 14.65 -16.14 -5.57
CA GLN A 159 15.97 -16.74 -5.67
C GLN A 159 16.77 -16.07 -6.80
N ASP A 160 18.02 -15.73 -6.52
CA ASP A 160 18.96 -15.07 -7.46
C ASP A 160 18.57 -13.65 -7.95
N GLN A 161 17.40 -13.11 -7.58
CA GLN A 161 16.99 -11.73 -7.89
C GLN A 161 17.06 -10.79 -6.68
N GLY A 162 16.79 -11.30 -5.47
CA GLY A 162 16.88 -10.53 -4.22
C GLY A 162 15.54 -10.46 -3.47
N THR A 163 15.36 -9.39 -2.69
CA THR A 163 14.12 -9.14 -1.95
C THR A 163 13.57 -7.78 -2.35
N PHE A 164 12.34 -7.78 -2.83
CA PHE A 164 11.56 -6.60 -3.18
C PHE A 164 10.57 -6.28 -2.06
N TYR A 165 10.36 -5.00 -1.83
CA TYR A 165 9.52 -4.48 -0.77
C TYR A 165 8.42 -3.61 -1.38
N SER A 166 7.25 -3.66 -0.76
CA SER A 166 6.14 -2.70 -0.97
C SER A 166 6.56 -1.23 -0.82
N GLN A 167 7.60 -0.94 -0.03
CA GLN A 167 8.20 0.40 0.01
C GLN A 167 9.21 0.54 -1.13
N SER A 168 8.82 1.13 -2.25
CA SER A 168 9.71 1.33 -3.42
C SER A 168 11.02 2.03 -3.07
N ALA A 169 11.00 2.95 -2.10
CA ALA A 169 12.21 3.61 -1.59
C ALA A 169 13.23 2.66 -0.92
N ARG A 170 12.85 1.40 -0.65
CA ARG A 170 13.73 0.33 -0.14
C ARG A 170 14.25 -0.60 -1.23
N ASN A 171 13.66 -0.56 -2.42
CA ASN A 171 14.12 -1.36 -3.55
C ASN A 171 15.36 -0.68 -4.15
N ALA A 172 16.47 -1.42 -4.23
CA ALA A 172 17.77 -0.85 -4.58
C ALA A 172 17.85 -0.31 -6.02
N ASP A 173 16.98 -0.82 -6.89
CA ASP A 173 16.78 -0.40 -8.27
C ASP A 173 15.75 0.75 -8.41
N GLY A 174 15.07 1.11 -7.32
CA GLY A 174 14.05 2.15 -7.30
C GLY A 174 12.78 1.81 -8.07
N VAL A 175 12.56 0.53 -8.38
CA VAL A 175 11.35 0.04 -9.03
C VAL A 175 10.29 -0.20 -7.97
N ASP A 176 9.06 0.17 -8.31
CA ASP A 176 7.89 -0.29 -7.59
C ASP A 176 7.55 -1.70 -8.07
N HIS A 177 7.84 -2.68 -7.21
CA HIS A 177 7.63 -4.09 -7.51
C HIS A 177 6.24 -4.58 -7.10
N LEU A 178 5.43 -3.74 -6.45
CA LEU A 178 4.09 -4.10 -6.00
C LEU A 178 3.09 -3.08 -6.52
N TYR A 179 2.14 -3.52 -7.32
CA TYR A 179 0.92 -2.76 -7.53
C TYR A 179 -0.21 -3.37 -6.72
N ALA A 180 -0.85 -2.56 -5.87
CA ALA A 180 -2.04 -2.98 -5.14
C ALA A 180 -3.33 -2.41 -5.75
N TYR A 181 -4.41 -3.18 -5.67
CA TYR A 181 -5.72 -2.81 -6.22
C TYR A 181 -6.81 -3.06 -5.19
N GLN A 182 -7.58 -2.02 -4.84
CA GLN A 182 -8.68 -2.14 -3.89
C GLN A 182 -9.89 -2.86 -4.49
N GLY A 183 -10.58 -3.65 -3.67
CA GLY A 183 -11.79 -4.33 -4.08
C GLY A 183 -12.95 -3.42 -4.47
N THR A 184 -13.72 -3.95 -5.42
CA THR A 184 -14.76 -3.23 -6.17
C THR A 184 -16.15 -3.43 -5.58
N GLY A 185 -16.32 -4.40 -4.68
CA GLY A 185 -17.61 -4.88 -4.17
C GLY A 185 -18.32 -5.87 -5.10
N THR A 186 -17.61 -6.44 -6.08
CA THR A 186 -18.14 -7.46 -7.00
C THR A 186 -17.68 -8.86 -6.61
N PRO A 187 -18.43 -9.92 -6.95
CA PRO A 187 -17.98 -11.28 -6.71
C PRO A 187 -16.83 -11.66 -7.64
N PHE A 188 -15.94 -12.53 -7.16
CA PHE A 188 -15.04 -13.29 -8.03
C PHE A 188 -15.87 -14.28 -8.86
N LEU A 189 -15.60 -14.31 -10.16
CA LEU A 189 -16.31 -15.12 -11.15
C LEU A 189 -15.60 -16.44 -11.47
N SER A 190 -14.33 -16.58 -11.06
CA SER A 190 -13.53 -17.77 -11.27
C SER A 190 -12.37 -17.83 -10.27
N GLY A 191 -11.69 -18.99 -10.22
CA GLY A 191 -10.55 -19.21 -9.34
C GLY A 191 -10.95 -19.73 -7.96
N THR A 192 -10.02 -19.67 -7.03
CA THR A 192 -10.16 -20.26 -5.68
C THR A 192 -11.14 -19.49 -4.79
N LEU A 193 -11.36 -18.21 -5.11
CA LEU A 193 -12.30 -17.33 -4.42
C LEU A 193 -13.67 -17.23 -5.12
N GLU A 194 -13.97 -18.09 -6.11
CA GLU A 194 -15.22 -18.01 -6.88
C GLU A 194 -16.47 -17.90 -5.98
N GLY A 195 -17.27 -16.86 -6.21
CA GLY A 195 -18.48 -16.57 -5.44
C GLY A 195 -18.27 -15.73 -4.18
N GLU A 196 -17.02 -15.56 -3.71
CA GLU A 196 -16.69 -14.60 -2.66
C GLU A 196 -16.71 -13.17 -3.21
N PHE A 197 -16.96 -12.19 -2.34
CA PHE A 197 -17.01 -10.78 -2.73
C PHE A 197 -15.64 -10.13 -2.56
N PHE A 198 -15.15 -9.47 -3.60
CA PHE A 198 -13.96 -8.63 -3.54
C PHE A 198 -14.29 -7.29 -2.86
N SER A 199 -14.23 -7.29 -1.53
CA SER A 199 -14.70 -6.23 -0.64
C SER A 199 -13.79 -4.98 -0.67
N ARG A 200 -14.26 -3.85 -0.12
CA ARG A 200 -13.43 -2.61 -0.04
C ARG A 200 -12.24 -2.73 0.92
N GLU A 201 -12.25 -3.76 1.75
CA GLU A 201 -11.19 -4.11 2.71
C GLU A 201 -10.32 -5.26 2.18
N ASP A 202 -10.53 -5.62 0.90
CA ASP A 202 -9.73 -6.60 0.19
C ASP A 202 -8.87 -5.90 -0.87
N TYR A 203 -7.68 -6.45 -1.12
CA TYR A 203 -6.75 -5.93 -2.10
C TYR A 203 -6.13 -7.08 -2.89
N ILE A 204 -5.99 -6.87 -4.20
CA ILE A 204 -5.08 -7.69 -5.01
C ILE A 204 -3.70 -7.06 -4.92
N LEU A 205 -2.70 -7.87 -4.58
CA LEU A 205 -1.28 -7.51 -4.57
C LEU A 205 -0.62 -8.19 -5.76
N ALA A 206 -0.20 -7.41 -6.76
CA ALA A 206 0.36 -7.87 -8.01
C ALA A 206 1.86 -7.53 -8.05
N TRP A 207 2.73 -8.54 -8.14
CA TRP A 207 4.17 -8.37 -8.03
C TRP A 207 4.90 -8.60 -9.35
N GLU A 208 5.96 -7.81 -9.53
CA GLU A 208 7.03 -8.02 -10.53
C GLU A 208 8.24 -8.66 -9.85
N ASP A 209 8.72 -9.79 -10.38
CA ASP A 209 9.68 -10.67 -9.70
C ASP A 209 11.14 -10.57 -10.20
N LEU A 210 11.42 -9.74 -11.21
CA LEU A 210 12.75 -9.56 -11.78
C LEU A 210 13.39 -8.22 -11.42
N LEU A 211 14.67 -8.25 -11.06
CA LEU A 211 15.46 -7.05 -10.74
C LEU A 211 15.43 -6.04 -11.89
N SER A 212 15.35 -4.75 -11.56
CA SER A 212 15.16 -3.63 -12.52
C SER A 212 13.79 -3.63 -13.21
N GLY A 213 12.87 -4.44 -12.71
CA GLY A 213 11.47 -4.54 -13.12
C GLY A 213 11.25 -5.37 -14.38
N GLY A 214 12.17 -6.24 -14.79
CA GLY A 214 11.87 -7.27 -15.80
C GLY A 214 11.10 -6.82 -17.05
N ASP A 215 9.99 -7.53 -17.29
CA ASP A 215 9.04 -7.26 -18.36
C ASP A 215 7.80 -6.47 -17.91
N ARG A 216 7.67 -6.17 -16.60
CA ARG A 216 6.67 -5.28 -16.01
C ARG A 216 5.25 -5.69 -16.31
N ASP A 217 4.97 -6.99 -16.28
CA ASP A 217 3.61 -7.48 -16.46
C ASP A 217 2.86 -7.69 -15.13
N TYR A 218 3.60 -7.72 -14.00
CA TYR A 218 3.09 -7.77 -12.62
C TYR A 218 2.13 -8.94 -12.35
N GLN A 219 2.32 -10.04 -13.06
CA GLN A 219 1.54 -11.27 -12.84
C GLN A 219 2.39 -12.44 -12.36
N ASP A 220 3.66 -12.17 -12.01
CA ASP A 220 4.60 -13.19 -11.56
C ASP A 220 4.12 -13.86 -10.27
N PHE A 221 3.64 -13.03 -9.34
CA PHE A 221 2.99 -13.45 -8.10
C PHE A 221 1.82 -12.53 -7.78
N VAL A 222 0.62 -13.10 -7.61
CA VAL A 222 -0.59 -12.34 -7.29
C VAL A 222 -1.34 -12.99 -6.13
N ALA A 223 -1.51 -12.22 -5.07
CA ALA A 223 -2.27 -12.61 -3.89
C ALA A 223 -3.47 -11.69 -3.69
N VAL A 224 -4.55 -12.23 -3.14
CA VAL A 224 -5.62 -11.45 -2.54
C VAL A 224 -5.40 -11.40 -1.05
N VAL A 225 -5.44 -10.21 -0.48
CA VAL A 225 -5.45 -9.99 0.97
C VAL A 225 -6.80 -9.45 1.37
N GLN A 226 -7.39 -10.00 2.42
CA GLN A 226 -8.73 -9.68 2.93
C GLN A 226 -8.63 -9.16 4.36
N ASP A 227 -9.52 -8.24 4.71
CA ASP A 227 -9.53 -7.56 6.02
C ASP A 227 -8.18 -6.86 6.33
N ILE A 228 -7.59 -6.20 5.32
CA ILE A 228 -6.37 -5.41 5.45
C ILE A 228 -6.64 -4.01 4.90
N THR A 229 -5.96 -2.98 5.39
CA THR A 229 -6.08 -1.62 4.88
C THR A 229 -4.72 -0.94 4.79
N PRO A 230 -4.48 -0.12 3.75
CA PRO A 230 -3.37 0.82 3.69
C PRO A 230 -3.25 1.66 4.95
N VAL A 231 -2.01 1.89 5.36
CA VAL A 231 -1.67 2.91 6.35
C VAL A 231 -0.98 4.03 5.58
N PRO A 232 -1.69 5.15 5.30
CA PRO A 232 -1.09 6.27 4.58
C PRO A 232 0.19 6.70 5.27
N LEU A 233 1.32 6.60 4.56
CA LEU A 233 2.58 7.10 5.08
C LEU A 233 2.41 8.61 5.27
N PRO A 234 2.81 9.16 6.44
CA PRO A 234 2.68 10.59 6.65
C PRO A 234 3.32 11.36 5.50
N THR A 235 2.51 12.16 4.83
CA THR A 235 2.89 13.16 3.82
C THR A 235 3.48 14.48 4.37
N PRO A 236 3.99 14.66 5.63
CA PRO A 236 4.53 15.95 6.06
C PRO A 236 5.68 16.48 5.21
N VAL A 237 6.44 15.64 4.49
CA VAL A 237 7.55 16.12 3.64
C VAL A 237 7.02 16.92 2.45
N LEU A 238 5.93 16.50 1.81
CA LEU A 238 5.32 17.24 0.71
C LEU A 238 4.66 18.55 1.21
N LEU A 239 4.04 18.52 2.40
CA LEU A 239 3.49 19.73 3.04
C LEU A 239 4.58 20.71 3.49
N LEU A 240 5.71 20.20 3.98
CA LEU A 240 6.86 21.03 4.35
C LEU A 240 7.49 21.67 3.11
N ILE A 241 7.68 20.91 2.02
CA ILE A 241 8.24 21.42 0.77
C ILE A 241 7.29 22.44 0.12
N SER A 242 5.99 22.13 0.00
CA SER A 242 5.01 23.07 -0.56
C SER A 242 4.82 24.31 0.31
N GLY A 243 4.87 24.18 1.63
CA GLY A 243 4.86 25.31 2.57
C GLY A 243 6.07 26.23 2.42
N LEU A 244 7.27 25.67 2.25
CA LEU A 244 8.50 26.45 2.03
C LEU A 244 8.52 27.15 0.67
N VAL A 245 8.02 26.51 -0.39
CA VAL A 245 7.88 27.13 -1.72
C VAL A 245 6.86 28.27 -1.69
N GLY A 246 5.73 28.09 -0.99
CA GLY A 246 4.74 29.14 -0.78
C GLY A 246 5.30 30.37 -0.07
N LEU A 247 6.10 30.17 1.00
CA LEU A 247 6.76 31.25 1.73
C LEU A 247 7.80 32.00 0.88
N ALA A 248 8.54 31.29 0.03
CA ALA A 248 9.50 31.90 -0.89
C ALA A 248 8.82 32.75 -1.99
N GLY A 249 7.61 32.37 -2.42
CA GLY A 249 6.82 33.13 -3.39
C GLY A 249 6.23 34.42 -2.84
N VAL A 250 5.83 34.45 -1.56
CA VAL A 250 5.28 35.63 -0.89
C VAL A 250 6.35 36.70 -0.62
N SER A 251 7.59 36.28 -0.32
CA SER A 251 8.73 37.19 -0.09
C SER A 251 9.06 38.09 -1.30
N ARG A 252 8.77 37.64 -2.53
CA ARG A 252 9.08 38.40 -3.77
C ARG A 252 8.08 39.51 -4.11
N ARG A 253 7.04 39.75 -3.29
CA ARG A 253 6.05 40.82 -3.51
C ARG A 253 6.24 42.05 -2.62
N THR A 254 7.32 42.12 -1.84
CA THR A 254 7.60 43.26 -0.93
C THR A 254 8.96 43.92 -1.13
N ALA A 255 9.58 43.76 -2.30
CA ALA A 255 10.74 44.54 -2.74
C ALA A 255 10.38 45.38 -3.97
#